data_AF-A0A2G4G9K2-F1
#
_entry.id   AF-A0A2G4G9K2-F1
#
_cell.length_a   1.000
_cell.length_b   1.000
_cell.length_c   1.000
_cell.angle_alpha   90.00
_cell.angle_beta   90.00
_cell.angle_gamma   90.00
#
_symmetry.space_group_name_H-M   'P 1'
#
loop_
_entity.id
_entity.type
_entity.pdbx_description
1 polymer ?
#
loop_
_entity_poly.entity_id
_entity_poly.type
_entity_poly.pdbx_seq_one_letter_code
_entity_poly.pdbx_strand_id
1 'polypeptide(L)'
;MTISETARLDMLSGLRTHVGEAVANTLMEHLPPGGWYDVARTGDFDRIEIRLDKLENRIDTLAQKIDTNTRWMIGISLTYGISILGALVTFMAATLN
;
A
#
# COMPACT_ATOMS: atom_id res chain seq x y z
N MET A 1 6.91 25.89 -3.50
CA MET A 1 7.74 26.86 -4.24
C MET A 1 7.91 26.34 -5.65
N THR A 2 6.93 26.61 -6.50
CA THR A 2 7.04 26.46 -7.95
C THR A 2 8.01 27.54 -8.44
N ILE A 3 9.09 27.16 -9.14
CA ILE A 3 9.89 28.14 -9.88
C ILE A 3 8.91 28.81 -10.85
N SER A 4 8.63 30.10 -10.63
CA SER A 4 7.63 30.81 -11.44
C SER A 4 8.10 30.90 -12.89
N GLU A 5 7.14 30.95 -13.82
CA GLU A 5 7.40 31.10 -15.26
C GLU A 5 8.40 32.22 -15.57
N THR A 6 8.31 33.30 -14.79
CA THR A 6 9.22 34.45 -14.84
C THR A 6 10.67 34.09 -14.52
N ALA A 7 10.92 33.25 -13.51
CA ALA A 7 12.28 32.79 -13.20
C ALA A 7 12.85 31.87 -14.29
N ARG A 8 11.99 31.13 -15.00
CA ARG A 8 12.39 30.31 -16.16
C ARG A 8 12.77 31.17 -17.35
N LEU A 9 11.99 32.20 -17.66
CA LEU A 9 12.25 33.14 -18.75
C LEU A 9 13.53 33.96 -18.53
N ASP A 10 13.79 34.38 -17.29
CA ASP A 10 15.05 35.06 -16.94
C ASP A 10 16.28 34.15 -17.11
N MET A 11 16.16 32.88 -16.69
CA MET A 11 17.22 31.88 -16.88
C MET A 11 17.50 31.60 -18.36
N LEU A 12 16.46 31.53 -19.19
CA LEU A 12 16.59 31.37 -20.64
C LEU A 12 17.27 32.56 -21.30
N SER A 13 16.92 33.77 -20.88
CA SER A 13 17.56 34.99 -21.35
C SER A 13 19.06 34.98 -21.04
N GLY A 14 19.43 34.63 -19.80
CA GLY A 14 20.83 34.50 -19.37
C GLY A 14 21.60 33.39 -20.10
N LEU A 15 20.99 32.22 -20.31
CA LEU A 15 21.58 31.11 -21.06
C LEU A 15 21.84 31.47 -22.53
N ARG A 16 20.91 32.20 -23.17
CA ARG A 16 21.06 32.64 -24.57
C ARG A 16 22.22 33.63 -24.74
N THR A 17 22.45 34.50 -23.74
CA THR A 17 23.56 35.46 -23.75
C THR A 17 24.92 34.77 -23.55
N HIS A 18 24.99 33.67 -22.79
CA HIS A 18 26.28 33.05 -22.43
C HIS A 18 26.67 31.82 -23.24
N VAL A 19 25.70 31.05 -23.77
CA VAL A 19 25.96 29.74 -24.41
C VAL A 19 25.65 29.74 -25.92
N GLY A 20 24.99 30.78 -26.41
CA GLY A 20 24.59 30.92 -27.82
C GLY A 20 23.25 30.24 -28.13
N GLU A 21 22.55 30.79 -29.13
CA GLU A 21 21.15 30.47 -29.47
C GLU A 21 20.92 28.98 -29.80
N ALA A 22 21.90 28.34 -30.45
CA ALA A 22 21.81 26.92 -30.81
C ALA A 22 21.83 25.99 -29.59
N VAL A 23 22.73 26.21 -28.62
CA VAL A 23 22.84 25.36 -27.42
C VAL A 23 21.67 25.62 -26.47
N ALA A 24 21.22 26.88 -26.37
CA ALA A 24 20.03 27.23 -25.62
C ALA A 24 18.77 26.53 -26.18
N ASN A 25 18.59 26.50 -27.51
CA ASN A 25 17.47 25.81 -28.15
C ASN A 25 17.54 24.29 -27.93
N THR A 26 18.71 23.65 -28.10
CA THR A 26 18.86 22.21 -27.86
C THR A 26 18.62 21.83 -26.40
N LEU A 27 19.07 22.66 -25.45
CA LEU A 27 18.74 22.47 -24.03
C LEU A 27 17.24 22.63 -23.78
N MET A 28 16.57 23.57 -24.44
CA MET A 28 15.12 23.75 -24.36
C MET A 28 14.33 22.58 -24.96
N GLU A 29 14.84 21.97 -26.04
CA GLU A 29 14.27 20.78 -26.68
C GLU A 29 14.39 19.52 -25.80
N HIS A 30 15.42 19.45 -24.96
CA HIS A 30 15.65 18.33 -24.04
C HIS A 30 15.16 18.60 -22.61
N LEU A 31 14.79 19.83 -22.29
CA LEU A 31 14.10 20.16 -21.06
C LEU A 31 12.61 19.84 -21.25
N PRO A 32 12.03 18.90 -20.49
CA PRO A 32 10.60 18.64 -20.55
C PRO A 32 9.82 19.94 -20.27
N PRO A 33 8.66 20.12 -20.93
CA PRO A 33 7.94 21.39 -21.03
C PRO A 33 7.44 21.98 -19.70
N GLY A 34 7.58 21.26 -18.58
CA GLY A 34 7.29 21.75 -17.24
C GLY A 34 7.71 20.76 -16.13
N GLY A 35 8.03 21.32 -14.96
CA GLY A 35 8.04 20.67 -13.63
C GLY A 35 8.50 19.22 -13.53
N TRP A 36 9.81 18.94 -13.57
CA TRP A 36 10.39 17.63 -13.18
C TRP A 36 9.90 17.15 -11.81
N TYR A 37 9.58 18.10 -10.93
CA TYR A 37 9.00 17.86 -9.62
C TYR A 37 7.60 17.25 -9.65
N ASP A 38 6.75 17.63 -10.61
CA ASP A 38 5.38 17.09 -10.71
C ASP A 38 5.39 15.70 -11.35
N VAL A 39 6.25 15.46 -12.35
CA VAL A 39 6.36 14.15 -13.02
C VAL A 39 6.89 13.07 -12.06
N ALA A 40 7.90 13.39 -11.24
CA ALA A 40 8.43 12.46 -10.24
C ALA A 40 7.49 12.26 -9.04
N ARG A 41 6.57 13.19 -8.78
CA ARG A 41 5.61 13.09 -7.68
C ARG A 41 4.33 12.38 -8.04
N THR A 42 3.82 12.53 -9.25
CA THR A 42 2.51 11.96 -9.56
C THR A 42 2.66 10.47 -9.88
N GLY A 43 3.57 10.11 -10.81
CA GLY A 43 3.68 8.73 -11.28
C GLY A 43 4.10 7.71 -10.23
N ASP A 44 5.06 8.06 -9.37
CA ASP A 44 5.58 7.14 -8.36
C ASP A 44 4.65 7.01 -7.14
N PHE A 45 3.99 8.10 -6.73
CA PHE A 45 3.10 8.08 -5.58
C PHE A 45 1.75 7.43 -5.90
N ASP A 46 1.18 7.66 -7.08
CA ASP A 46 -0.05 6.99 -7.53
C ASP A 46 0.11 5.47 -7.52
N ARG A 47 1.29 4.99 -7.96
CA ARG A 47 1.60 3.55 -7.96
C ARG A 47 1.75 2.97 -6.56
N ILE A 48 2.23 3.77 -5.61
CA ILE A 48 2.36 3.39 -4.20
C ILE A 48 0.98 3.36 -3.54
N GLU A 49 0.13 4.36 -3.79
CA GLU A 49 -1.24 4.44 -3.28
C GLU A 49 -2.05 3.21 -3.70
N ILE A 50 -2.06 2.87 -4.98
CA ILE A 50 -2.75 1.66 -5.49
C ILE A 50 -2.24 0.37 -4.81
N ARG A 51 -0.95 0.30 -4.49
CA ARG A 51 -0.36 -0.87 -3.81
C ARG A 51 -0.75 -0.92 -2.34
N LEU A 52 -0.84 0.23 -1.68
CA LEU A 52 -1.28 0.34 -0.29
C LEU A 52 -2.75 -0.03 -0.16
N ASP A 53 -3.63 0.50 -1.01
CA ASP A 53 -5.06 0.14 -1.02
C ASP A 53 -5.26 -1.37 -1.21
N LYS A 54 -4.49 -1.97 -2.12
CA LYS A 54 -4.53 -3.43 -2.34
C LYS A 54 -4.03 -4.20 -1.12
N LEU A 55 -3.08 -3.66 -0.37
CA LEU A 55 -2.56 -4.29 0.83
C LEU A 55 -3.57 -4.21 1.97
N GLU A 56 -4.21 -3.04 2.18
CA GLU A 56 -5.27 -2.84 3.17
C GLU A 56 -6.42 -3.83 2.95
N ASN A 57 -6.93 -3.91 1.73
CA ASN A 57 -7.99 -4.87 1.37
C ASN A 57 -7.61 -6.33 1.67
N ARG A 58 -6.33 -6.70 1.46
CA ARG A 58 -5.83 -8.04 1.77
C ARG A 58 -5.74 -8.29 3.27
N ILE A 59 -5.32 -7.28 4.04
CA ILE A 59 -5.25 -7.36 5.51
C ILE A 59 -6.66 -7.52 6.07
N ASP A 60 -7.63 -6.73 5.62
CA ASP A 60 -9.02 -6.84 6.07
C ASP A 60 -9.63 -8.20 5.76
N THR A 61 -9.38 -8.70 4.55
CA THR A 61 -9.83 -10.04 4.14
C THR A 61 -9.20 -11.13 5.03
N LEU A 62 -7.93 -11.01 5.38
CA LEU A 62 -7.24 -11.96 6.27
C LEU A 62 -7.79 -11.87 7.70
N ALA A 63 -8.03 -10.67 8.21
CA ALA A 63 -8.59 -10.45 9.54
C ALA A 63 -9.99 -11.10 9.64
N GLN A 64 -10.85 -10.90 8.64
CA GLN A 64 -12.17 -11.54 8.59
C GLN A 64 -12.11 -13.07 8.54
N LYS A 65 -11.15 -13.62 7.77
CA LYS A 65 -10.94 -15.07 7.71
C LYS A 65 -10.46 -15.62 9.04
N ILE A 66 -9.55 -14.93 9.73
CA ILE A 66 -9.07 -15.33 11.05
C ILE A 66 -10.22 -15.30 12.05
N ASP A 67 -10.98 -14.20 12.13
CA ASP A 67 -12.11 -14.09 13.06
C ASP A 67 -13.14 -15.21 12.85
N THR A 68 -13.52 -15.44 11.58
CA THR A 68 -14.45 -16.52 11.22
C THR A 68 -13.89 -17.88 11.62
N ASN A 69 -12.64 -18.18 11.27
CA ASN A 69 -12.03 -19.47 11.55
C ASN A 69 -11.86 -19.70 13.07
N THR A 70 -11.40 -18.69 13.80
CA THR A 70 -11.26 -18.75 15.26
C THR A 70 -12.61 -18.99 15.93
N ARG A 71 -13.68 -18.32 15.49
CA ARG A 71 -15.04 -18.50 16.02
C ARG A 71 -15.54 -19.93 15.81
N TRP A 72 -15.37 -20.50 14.62
CA TRP A 72 -15.74 -21.89 14.34
C TRP A 72 -14.89 -22.90 15.13
N MET A 73 -13.58 -22.65 15.22
CA MET A 73 -12.64 -23.49 15.94
C MET A 73 -12.98 -23.56 17.44
N ILE A 74 -13.30 -22.44 18.07
CA ILE A 74 -13.73 -22.40 19.49
C ILE A 74 -15.01 -23.22 19.67
N GLY A 75 -16.02 -23.05 18.81
CA GLY A 75 -17.28 -23.77 18.91
C GLY A 75 -17.11 -25.29 18.80
N ILE A 76 -16.30 -25.75 17.85
CA ILE A 76 -16.02 -27.17 17.64
C ILE A 76 -15.19 -27.73 18.80
N SER A 77 -14.15 -27.01 19.24
CA SER A 77 -13.29 -27.43 20.35
C SER A 77 -14.04 -27.57 21.67
N LEU A 78 -14.92 -26.62 22.00
CA LEU A 78 -15.79 -26.70 23.20
C LEU A 78 -16.72 -27.91 23.13
N THR A 79 -17.33 -28.16 21.96
CA THR A 79 -18.23 -29.30 21.75
C THR A 79 -17.51 -30.63 21.98
N TYR A 80 -16.31 -30.80 21.41
CA TYR A 80 -15.50 -32.00 21.63
C TYR A 80 -15.00 -32.12 23.08
N GLY A 81 -14.62 -31.02 23.72
CA GLY A 81 -14.19 -31.03 25.12
C GLY A 81 -15.30 -31.51 26.06
N ILE A 82 -16.51 -30.96 25.92
CA ILE A 82 -17.66 -31.34 26.76
C ILE A 82 -18.06 -32.81 26.50
N SER A 83 -18.07 -33.25 25.25
CA SER A 83 -18.46 -34.62 24.90
C SER A 83 -17.47 -35.67 25.41
N ILE A 84 -16.16 -35.40 25.34
CA ILE A 84 -15.13 -36.29 25.90
C ILE A 84 -15.26 -36.38 27.42
N LEU A 85 -15.44 -35.25 28.11
CA LEU A 85 -15.64 -35.23 29.56
C LEU A 85 -16.88 -36.03 29.97
N GLY A 86 -17.99 -35.85 29.26
CA GLY A 86 -19.22 -36.60 29.50
C GLY A 86 -19.04 -38.12 29.34
N ALA A 87 -18.32 -38.54 28.29
CA ALA A 87 -18.01 -39.95 28.06
C ALA A 87 -17.15 -40.54 29.19
N LEU A 88 -16.14 -39.81 29.66
CA LEU A 88 -15.27 -40.24 30.76
C LEU A 88 -16.04 -40.38 32.08
N VAL A 89 -16.93 -39.43 32.40
CA VAL A 89 -17.77 -39.51 33.61
C VAL A 89 -18.71 -40.72 33.54
N THR A 90 -19.33 -40.94 32.38
CA THR A 90 -20.22 -42.09 32.16
C THR A 90 -19.48 -43.42 32.31
N PHE A 91 -18.27 -43.49 31.75
CA PHE A 91 -17.40 -44.65 31.88
C PHE A 91 -17.02 -44.93 33.35
N MET A 92 -16.58 -43.91 34.08
CA MET A 92 -16.24 -44.06 35.50
C MET A 92 -17.43 -44.54 36.34
N ALA A 93 -18.62 -43.97 36.13
CA ALA A 93 -19.84 -44.39 36.82
C ALA A 93 -20.20 -45.85 36.53
N ALA A 94 -20.04 -46.29 35.29
CA ALA A 94 -20.28 -47.69 34.90
C ALA A 94 -19.27 -48.67 35.49
N THR A 95 -18.03 -48.25 35.75
CA THR A 95 -17.01 -49.10 36.38
C THR A 95 -17.12 -49.20 37.91
N LEU A 96 -17.85 -48.27 38.54
CA LEU A 96 -18.05 -48.19 39.99
C LEU A 96 -19.32 -48.91 40.47
N ASN A 97 -20.19 -49.32 39.55
CA ASN A 97 -21.47 -50.01 39.81
C ASN A 97 -21.41 -51.48 39.38
#